data_AF-A0A2V6RX76-F1
#
_entry.id   AF-A0A2V6RX76-F1
#
_cell.length_a   1.000
_cell.length_b   1.000
_cell.length_c   1.000
_cell.angle_alpha   90.00
_cell.angle_beta   90.00
_cell.angle_gamma   90.00
#
_symmetry.space_group_name_H-M   'P 1'
#
loop_
_entity.id
_entity.type
_entity.pdbx_description
1 polymer ?
#
loop_
_entity_poly.entity_id
_entity_poly.type
_entity_poly.pdbx_seq_one_letter_code
_entity_poly.pdbx_strand_id
1 'polypeptide(L)'
;MPMDANAAVLYEVNKPLVIEDVEVLEPGPHEVRVRWAANGVCHSDLHVMTGDYPHPLPVVLGHEAAGVVEKIGAGVESVKPGDHVCSSYIPSCGKCWYCIGGQPTMCALRDKPRWFMLDGTSRFRKNGQPLHHFLQVSGYATHSVLLEESVIPIRKDAPLDLACLVSCGVLAGAGPVFNRAKVPPGASVAVFGCGGVGLNTIQAARMVGAGKIIAVDVNPQKLTWAEEFGATHVVDASKEDPVARVQAIGGIGGVDFAFEVVGTQKTIEQALASTHRGGMWQVPAQGAGIASPPAQGAEPRLRPHEAGRGQALRDRLRVASRRGGESDDLRARRPPACRLAGLEQSTIAAGHRALLKISFDSTVSASISFPETAALKCEPPPAWPVE
;
A
#
# COMPACT_ATOMS: atom_id res chain seq x y z
N MET A 1 -14.98 -25.80 17.58
CA MET A 1 -14.34 -26.91 16.86
C MET A 1 -13.67 -26.35 15.61
N PRO A 2 -12.57 -26.94 15.14
CA PRO A 2 -12.05 -26.64 13.81
C PRO A 2 -13.17 -26.70 12.76
N MET A 3 -13.07 -25.88 11.73
CA MET A 3 -14.04 -25.87 10.62
C MET A 3 -13.35 -26.16 9.31
N ASP A 4 -14.06 -26.77 8.37
CA ASP A 4 -13.59 -26.91 7.01
C ASP A 4 -13.74 -25.59 6.26
N ALA A 5 -12.72 -25.25 5.47
CA ALA A 5 -12.69 -24.08 4.61
C ALA A 5 -11.99 -24.43 3.31
N ASN A 6 -12.44 -23.86 2.20
CA ASN A 6 -11.68 -23.93 0.96
C ASN A 6 -10.57 -22.87 0.95
N ALA A 7 -9.37 -23.22 0.50
CA ALA A 7 -8.23 -22.31 0.40
C ALA A 7 -7.35 -22.59 -0.82
N ALA A 8 -6.68 -21.55 -1.33
CA ALA A 8 -5.64 -21.66 -2.33
C ALA A 8 -4.26 -21.74 -1.65
N VAL A 9 -3.62 -22.90 -1.73
CA VAL A 9 -2.37 -23.22 -1.03
C VAL A 9 -1.20 -23.22 -2.02
N LEU A 10 -0.10 -22.56 -1.66
CA LEU A 10 1.17 -22.65 -2.37
C LEU A 10 2.07 -23.66 -1.65
N TYR A 11 2.39 -24.78 -2.32
CA TYR A 11 3.29 -25.80 -1.78
C TYR A 11 4.75 -25.57 -2.16
N GLU A 12 4.99 -25.07 -3.36
CA GLU A 12 6.32 -24.88 -3.94
C GLU A 12 6.33 -23.58 -4.76
N VAL A 13 7.43 -22.85 -4.75
CA VAL A 13 7.63 -21.70 -5.64
C VAL A 13 7.60 -22.13 -7.11
N ASN A 14 7.19 -21.23 -7.99
CA ASN A 14 7.04 -21.43 -9.42
C ASN A 14 6.04 -22.56 -9.80
N LYS A 15 5.14 -22.92 -8.88
CA LYS A 15 4.01 -23.81 -9.12
C LYS A 15 2.68 -23.07 -8.95
N PRO A 16 1.61 -23.52 -9.64
CA PRO A 16 0.27 -22.98 -9.41
C PRO A 16 -0.19 -23.19 -7.95
N LEU A 17 -1.08 -22.32 -7.50
CA LEU A 17 -1.82 -22.54 -6.25
C LEU A 17 -2.75 -23.76 -6.42
N VAL A 18 -2.85 -24.57 -5.37
CA VAL A 18 -3.78 -25.70 -5.30
C VAL A 18 -5.00 -25.27 -4.49
N ILE A 19 -6.18 -25.35 -5.10
CA ILE A 19 -7.45 -25.07 -4.42
C ILE A 19 -7.92 -26.35 -3.75
N GLU A 20 -8.05 -26.35 -2.43
CA GLU A 20 -8.42 -27.52 -1.66
C GLU A 20 -9.04 -27.19 -0.30
N ASP A 21 -9.62 -28.20 0.32
CA ASP A 21 -10.19 -28.07 1.66
C ASP A 21 -9.10 -28.15 2.74
N VAL A 22 -9.16 -27.23 3.68
CA VAL A 22 -8.25 -27.09 4.83
C VAL A 22 -9.07 -26.91 6.10
N GLU A 23 -8.48 -27.25 7.24
CA GLU A 23 -9.07 -26.99 8.56
C GLU A 23 -8.65 -25.60 9.04
N VAL A 24 -9.62 -24.77 9.43
CA VAL A 24 -9.40 -23.51 10.14
C VAL A 24 -9.70 -23.71 11.62
N LEU A 25 -8.67 -23.54 12.45
CA LEU A 25 -8.78 -23.69 13.90
C LEU A 25 -9.56 -22.52 14.52
N GLU A 26 -10.00 -22.71 15.76
CA GLU A 26 -10.68 -21.67 16.53
C GLU A 26 -9.75 -20.47 16.80
N PRO A 27 -10.28 -19.23 16.81
CA PRO A 27 -9.49 -18.08 17.24
C PRO A 27 -9.10 -18.23 18.71
N GLY A 28 -7.81 -18.03 18.99
CA GLY A 28 -7.26 -17.91 20.33
C GLY A 28 -7.54 -16.53 20.95
N PRO A 29 -7.00 -16.25 22.15
CA PRO A 29 -7.14 -14.93 22.77
C PRO A 29 -6.63 -13.81 21.85
N HIS A 30 -7.35 -12.69 21.79
CA HIS A 30 -7.05 -11.54 20.92
C HIS A 30 -6.97 -11.86 19.41
N GLU A 31 -7.64 -12.94 18.99
CA GLU A 31 -7.75 -13.31 17.58
C GLU A 31 -9.21 -13.28 17.11
N VAL A 32 -9.37 -13.06 15.81
CA VAL A 32 -10.68 -12.89 15.18
C VAL A 32 -10.75 -13.78 13.94
N ARG A 33 -11.77 -14.63 13.86
CA ARG A 33 -12.09 -15.38 12.65
C ARG A 33 -13.02 -14.56 11.77
N VAL A 34 -12.62 -14.37 10.52
CA VAL A 34 -13.36 -13.60 9.53
C VAL A 34 -13.75 -14.55 8.38
N ARG A 35 -15.01 -14.47 7.96
CA ARG A 35 -15.46 -15.05 6.69
C ARG A 35 -15.24 -14.03 5.58
N TRP A 36 -14.37 -14.35 4.65
CA TRP A 36 -14.03 -13.44 3.56
C TRP A 36 -15.15 -13.39 2.52
N ALA A 37 -15.43 -12.19 2.03
CA ALA A 37 -16.36 -11.97 0.94
C ALA A 37 -15.63 -11.70 -0.38
N ALA A 38 -14.46 -11.06 -0.31
CA ALA A 38 -13.60 -10.80 -1.45
C ALA A 38 -12.15 -10.61 -1.02
N ASN A 39 -11.23 -10.92 -1.93
CA ASN A 39 -9.81 -10.62 -1.80
C ASN A 39 -9.26 -10.10 -3.14
N GLY A 40 -8.40 -9.08 -3.09
CA GLY A 40 -7.66 -8.58 -4.26
C GLY A 40 -6.53 -9.52 -4.68
N VAL A 41 -6.04 -9.40 -5.91
CA VAL A 41 -4.86 -10.15 -6.37
C VAL A 41 -3.74 -9.14 -6.56
N CYS A 42 -2.77 -9.17 -5.67
CA CYS A 42 -1.69 -8.19 -5.63
C CYS A 42 -0.37 -8.82 -6.11
N HIS A 43 0.49 -8.00 -6.71
CA HIS A 43 1.80 -8.43 -7.17
C HIS A 43 2.70 -8.93 -6.04
N SER A 44 2.49 -8.46 -4.80
CA SER A 44 3.19 -8.98 -3.62
C SER A 44 2.88 -10.44 -3.34
N ASP A 45 1.68 -10.94 -3.66
CA ASP A 45 1.39 -12.38 -3.56
C ASP A 45 2.16 -13.15 -4.64
N LEU A 46 2.28 -12.59 -5.84
CA LEU A 46 3.07 -13.17 -6.94
C LEU A 46 4.55 -13.26 -6.60
N HIS A 47 5.14 -12.27 -5.93
CA HIS A 47 6.54 -12.33 -5.49
C HIS A 47 6.83 -13.52 -4.56
N VAL A 48 5.86 -13.96 -3.77
CA VAL A 48 6.00 -15.20 -2.98
C VAL A 48 5.93 -16.41 -3.90
N MET A 49 4.99 -16.41 -4.84
CA MET A 49 4.84 -17.51 -5.81
C MET A 49 6.08 -17.69 -6.68
N THR A 50 6.76 -16.61 -7.09
CA THR A 50 7.97 -16.68 -7.93
C THR A 50 9.25 -16.90 -7.13
N GLY A 51 9.21 -16.69 -5.81
CA GLY A 51 10.36 -16.80 -4.92
C GLY A 51 11.19 -15.51 -4.78
N ASP A 52 10.75 -14.41 -5.38
CA ASP A 52 11.38 -13.08 -5.21
C ASP A 52 11.28 -12.58 -3.76
N TYR A 53 10.22 -13.00 -3.06
CA TYR A 53 10.03 -12.78 -1.63
C TYR A 53 10.03 -14.11 -0.89
N PRO A 54 11.15 -14.49 -0.24
CA PRO A 54 11.23 -15.75 0.51
C PRO A 54 10.19 -15.81 1.63
N HIS A 55 9.42 -16.90 1.67
CA HIS A 55 8.43 -17.16 2.71
C HIS A 55 8.33 -18.68 2.99
N PRO A 56 8.11 -19.12 4.25
CA PRO A 56 7.94 -20.54 4.54
C PRO A 56 6.75 -21.16 3.81
N LEU A 57 6.96 -22.37 3.28
CA LEU A 57 5.95 -23.17 2.57
C LEU A 57 5.65 -24.47 3.35
N PRO A 58 4.45 -25.07 3.18
CA PRO A 58 3.31 -24.59 2.40
C PRO A 58 2.62 -23.38 3.06
N VAL A 59 1.99 -22.52 2.26
CA VAL A 59 1.36 -21.26 2.74
C VAL A 59 0.01 -20.99 2.07
N VAL A 60 -0.92 -20.41 2.84
CA VAL A 60 -2.13 -19.78 2.30
C VAL A 60 -1.87 -18.29 2.08
N LEU A 61 -1.85 -17.85 0.81
CA LEU A 61 -1.55 -16.46 0.42
C LEU A 61 -2.78 -15.53 0.56
N GLY A 62 -2.66 -14.30 0.06
CA GLY A 62 -3.70 -13.28 0.07
C GLY A 62 -3.58 -12.36 1.29
N HIS A 63 -3.58 -11.05 1.04
CA HIS A 63 -3.45 -10.04 2.09
C HIS A 63 -4.36 -8.82 1.91
N GLU A 64 -5.17 -8.83 0.85
CA GLU A 64 -6.01 -7.71 0.43
C GLU A 64 -7.49 -8.09 0.57
N ALA A 65 -7.99 -8.24 1.80
CA ALA A 65 -9.24 -8.94 2.08
C ALA A 65 -10.30 -8.05 2.73
N ALA A 66 -11.58 -8.33 2.44
CA ALA A 66 -12.71 -7.80 3.18
C ALA A 66 -13.79 -8.86 3.39
N GLY A 67 -14.47 -8.77 4.52
CA GLY A 67 -15.37 -9.84 4.97
C GLY A 67 -16.21 -9.44 6.16
N VAL A 68 -16.74 -10.47 6.82
CA VAL A 68 -17.60 -10.33 7.99
C VAL A 68 -17.01 -11.13 9.14
N VAL A 69 -16.90 -10.50 10.32
CA VAL A 69 -16.47 -11.19 11.53
C VAL A 69 -17.43 -12.33 11.81
N GLU A 70 -16.90 -13.54 11.88
CA GLU A 70 -17.70 -14.72 12.20
C GLU A 70 -17.61 -15.02 13.70
N LYS A 71 -16.39 -14.99 14.25
CA LYS A 71 -16.15 -15.36 15.64
C LYS A 71 -14.97 -14.58 16.22
N ILE A 72 -15.04 -14.30 17.52
CA ILE A 72 -13.98 -13.62 18.26
C ILE A 72 -13.43 -14.55 19.35
N GLY A 73 -12.14 -14.43 19.61
CA GLY A 73 -11.47 -15.05 20.75
C GLY A 73 -11.66 -14.26 22.05
N ALA A 74 -11.14 -14.80 23.15
CA ALA A 74 -11.19 -14.13 24.45
C ALA A 74 -10.41 -12.81 24.43
N GLY A 75 -10.96 -11.77 25.07
CA GLY A 75 -10.28 -10.46 25.22
C GLY A 75 -10.32 -9.55 23.98
N VAL A 76 -11.02 -9.96 22.91
CA VAL A 76 -11.30 -9.08 21.77
C VAL A 76 -12.39 -8.08 22.16
N GLU A 77 -12.13 -6.79 21.93
CA GLU A 77 -13.04 -5.69 22.30
C GLU A 77 -13.37 -4.76 21.13
N SER A 78 -12.54 -4.76 20.08
CA SER A 78 -12.64 -3.83 18.95
C SER A 78 -13.71 -4.20 17.91
N VAL A 79 -14.14 -5.47 17.86
CA VAL A 79 -15.12 -5.99 16.90
C VAL A 79 -16.00 -7.09 17.52
N LYS A 80 -17.13 -7.38 16.89
CA LYS A 80 -18.05 -8.47 17.26
C LYS A 80 -18.54 -9.24 16.03
N PRO A 81 -19.05 -10.48 16.19
CA PRO A 81 -19.68 -11.22 15.09
C PRO A 81 -20.72 -10.39 14.33
N GLY A 82 -20.68 -10.46 13.00
CA GLY A 82 -21.54 -9.70 12.09
C GLY A 82 -21.05 -8.30 11.73
N ASP A 83 -19.92 -7.83 12.27
CA ASP A 83 -19.29 -6.59 11.82
C ASP A 83 -18.58 -6.81 10.46
N HIS A 84 -18.70 -5.82 9.57
CA HIS A 84 -17.98 -5.81 8.30
C HIS A 84 -16.58 -5.27 8.54
N VAL A 85 -15.58 -5.90 7.93
CA VAL A 85 -14.17 -5.60 8.20
C VAL A 85 -13.32 -5.65 6.93
N CYS A 86 -12.26 -4.86 6.91
CA CYS A 86 -11.11 -5.06 6.03
C CYS A 86 -9.94 -5.64 6.83
N SER A 87 -9.09 -6.43 6.18
CA SER A 87 -7.81 -6.81 6.76
C SER A 87 -6.86 -5.62 6.83
N SER A 88 -5.87 -5.70 7.70
CA SER A 88 -4.65 -4.91 7.64
C SER A 88 -3.45 -5.85 7.75
N TYR A 89 -2.70 -6.00 6.66
CA TYR A 89 -1.48 -6.83 6.64
C TYR A 89 -0.34 -6.22 7.48
N ILE A 90 -0.51 -4.97 7.93
CA ILE A 90 0.30 -4.34 8.98
C ILE A 90 -0.59 -4.19 10.21
N PRO A 91 -0.39 -5.01 11.27
CA PRO A 91 -1.15 -4.84 12.50
C PRO A 91 -0.94 -3.44 13.09
N SER A 92 -1.93 -2.89 13.78
CA SER A 92 -1.82 -1.59 14.45
C SER A 92 -2.18 -1.68 15.93
N CYS A 93 -1.20 -2.00 16.78
CA CYS A 93 -1.46 -2.35 18.19
C CYS A 93 -1.83 -1.19 19.13
N GLY A 94 -1.68 0.07 18.71
CA GLY A 94 -1.96 1.23 19.56
C GLY A 94 -1.04 1.39 20.78
N LYS A 95 -0.12 0.45 21.04
CA LYS A 95 0.65 0.34 22.29
C LYS A 95 2.16 0.49 22.11
N CYS A 96 2.70 0.16 20.94
CA CYS A 96 4.15 0.29 20.70
C CYS A 96 4.55 1.74 20.43
N TRP A 97 5.86 2.02 20.53
CA TRP A 97 6.42 3.36 20.29
C TRP A 97 5.97 3.97 18.95
N TYR A 98 5.96 3.17 17.87
CA TYR A 98 5.51 3.64 16.55
C TYR A 98 4.01 4.01 16.54
N CYS A 99 3.16 3.16 17.13
CA CYS A 99 1.72 3.41 17.17
C CYS A 99 1.39 4.65 18.01
N ILE A 100 1.96 4.76 19.22
CA ILE A 100 1.74 5.91 20.11
C ILE A 100 2.34 7.18 19.50
N GLY A 101 3.45 7.06 18.76
CA GLY A 101 4.07 8.15 17.99
C GLY A 101 3.32 8.57 16.73
N GLY A 102 2.12 8.05 16.47
CA GLY A 102 1.29 8.41 15.31
C GLY A 102 1.75 7.79 13.99
N GLN A 103 2.50 6.69 14.04
CA GLN A 103 2.98 5.94 12.87
C GLN A 103 2.50 4.48 12.91
N PRO A 104 1.19 4.23 12.89
CA PRO A 104 0.64 2.87 13.02
C PRO A 104 1.11 1.93 11.90
N THR A 105 1.42 2.45 10.71
CA THR A 105 1.98 1.64 9.60
C THR A 105 3.40 1.10 9.87
N MET A 106 4.03 1.49 10.97
CA MET A 106 5.36 1.03 11.39
C MET A 106 5.27 0.21 12.68
N CYS A 107 4.10 -0.36 13.00
CA CYS A 107 3.89 -1.11 14.24
C CYS A 107 4.96 -2.20 14.46
N ALA A 108 5.47 -2.29 15.69
CA ALA A 108 6.48 -3.27 16.08
C ALA A 108 5.99 -4.74 15.99
N LEU A 109 4.68 -4.99 15.89
CA LEU A 109 4.17 -6.34 15.61
C LEU A 109 4.63 -6.84 14.23
N ARG A 110 4.97 -5.94 13.30
CA ARG A 110 5.54 -6.28 12.00
C ARG A 110 6.91 -6.97 12.09
N ASP A 111 7.62 -6.80 13.20
CA ASP A 111 8.96 -7.38 13.43
C ASP A 111 8.87 -8.83 13.93
N LYS A 112 7.67 -9.33 14.22
CA LYS A 112 7.44 -10.74 14.58
C LYS A 112 7.31 -11.61 13.32
N PRO A 113 7.62 -12.92 13.42
CA PRO A 113 7.32 -13.86 12.34
C PRO A 113 5.85 -13.77 11.90
N ARG A 114 5.61 -13.54 10.60
CA ARG A 114 4.25 -13.32 10.05
C ARG A 114 3.69 -14.51 9.28
N TRP A 115 4.27 -15.69 9.53
CA TRP A 115 3.82 -16.99 9.02
C TRP A 115 3.14 -17.86 10.08
N PHE A 116 3.05 -17.37 11.32
CA PHE A 116 2.27 -17.93 12.43
C PHE A 116 1.51 -16.81 13.16
N MET A 117 0.60 -17.20 14.04
CA MET A 117 0.01 -16.30 15.02
C MET A 117 1.06 -15.90 16.08
N LEU A 118 0.73 -14.93 16.94
CA LEU A 118 1.67 -14.45 17.97
C LEU A 118 2.02 -15.52 19.02
N ASP A 119 1.21 -16.56 19.17
CA ASP A 119 1.48 -17.72 20.02
C ASP A 119 2.45 -18.74 19.38
N GLY A 120 2.93 -18.46 18.16
CA GLY A 120 3.85 -19.34 17.42
C GLY A 120 3.17 -20.51 16.71
N THR A 121 1.83 -20.57 16.69
CA THR A 121 1.08 -21.66 16.07
C THR A 121 0.35 -21.20 14.80
N SER A 122 -0.07 -22.16 13.97
CA SER A 122 -0.93 -21.88 12.82
C SER A 122 -2.40 -22.13 13.14
N ARG A 123 -3.27 -21.33 12.50
CA ARG A 123 -4.72 -21.55 12.46
C ARG A 123 -5.19 -22.32 11.22
N PHE A 124 -4.28 -22.74 10.34
CA PHE A 124 -4.58 -23.59 9.20
C PHE A 124 -3.93 -24.96 9.36
N ARG A 125 -4.67 -26.02 9.05
CA ARG A 125 -4.14 -27.38 8.93
C ARG A 125 -4.61 -28.07 7.67
N LYS A 126 -3.80 -29.00 7.18
CA LYS A 126 -4.16 -29.97 6.15
C LYS A 126 -3.66 -31.34 6.58
N ASN A 127 -4.55 -32.33 6.68
CA ASN A 127 -4.20 -33.71 7.06
C ASN A 127 -3.38 -33.77 8.37
N GLY A 128 -3.75 -32.94 9.36
CA GLY A 128 -3.05 -32.82 10.63
C GLY A 128 -1.74 -32.00 10.61
N GLN A 129 -1.27 -31.57 9.44
CA GLN A 129 -0.06 -30.75 9.30
C GLN A 129 -0.39 -29.24 9.24
N PRO A 130 0.38 -28.36 9.90
CA PRO A 130 0.14 -26.93 9.84
C PRO A 130 0.48 -26.34 8.46
N LEU A 131 -0.33 -25.39 8.00
CA LEU A 131 0.01 -24.53 6.86
C LEU A 131 0.44 -23.16 7.37
N HIS A 132 1.37 -22.48 6.71
CA HIS A 132 1.79 -21.15 7.10
C HIS A 132 0.74 -20.09 6.75
N HIS A 133 0.71 -19.03 7.56
CA HIS A 133 -0.01 -17.81 7.25
C HIS A 133 0.80 -16.93 6.29
N PHE A 134 0.13 -16.06 5.55
CA PHE A 134 0.76 -14.98 4.81
C PHE A 134 0.34 -13.65 5.40
N LEU A 135 1.32 -12.91 5.92
CA LEU A 135 1.15 -11.61 6.59
C LEU A 135 0.09 -11.61 7.70
N GLN A 136 -0.18 -12.79 8.29
CA GLN A 136 -1.25 -13.01 9.28
C GLN A 136 -2.65 -12.60 8.79
N VAL A 137 -2.88 -12.66 7.47
CA VAL A 137 -4.17 -12.40 6.82
C VAL A 137 -4.67 -13.66 6.09
N SER A 138 -3.85 -14.22 5.20
CA SER A 138 -4.18 -15.42 4.41
C SER A 138 -5.56 -15.37 3.75
N GLY A 139 -5.83 -14.31 3.00
CA GLY A 139 -7.13 -14.01 2.40
C GLY A 139 -7.53 -14.87 1.20
N TYR A 140 -6.68 -15.77 0.70
CA TYR A 140 -7.05 -16.78 -0.30
C TYR A 140 -7.71 -18.04 0.31
N ALA A 141 -8.20 -17.95 1.54
CA ALA A 141 -9.15 -18.91 2.12
C ALA A 141 -10.57 -18.32 2.15
N THR A 142 -11.58 -19.16 2.33
CA THR A 142 -12.95 -18.69 2.62
C THR A 142 -13.06 -18.09 4.03
N HIS A 143 -12.23 -18.57 4.96
CA HIS A 143 -12.15 -18.09 6.34
C HIS A 143 -10.68 -18.02 6.77
N SER A 144 -10.35 -16.98 7.54
CA SER A 144 -9.03 -16.87 8.18
C SER A 144 -9.15 -16.35 9.59
N VAL A 145 -8.15 -16.65 10.40
CA VAL A 145 -8.01 -16.12 11.75
C VAL A 145 -6.86 -15.11 11.74
N LEU A 146 -7.12 -13.92 12.27
CA LEU A 146 -6.21 -12.78 12.29
C LEU A 146 -6.02 -12.30 13.72
N LEU A 147 -4.99 -11.49 13.93
CA LEU A 147 -4.87 -10.67 15.13
C LEU A 147 -5.99 -9.63 15.16
N GLU A 148 -6.51 -9.33 16.34
CA GLU A 148 -7.46 -8.25 16.55
C GLU A 148 -6.97 -6.92 15.92
N GLU A 149 -5.68 -6.61 16.10
CA GLU A 149 -5.01 -5.42 15.56
C GLU A 149 -4.98 -5.33 14.02
N SER A 150 -5.31 -6.43 13.34
CA SER A 150 -5.33 -6.56 11.88
C SER A 150 -6.76 -6.61 11.30
N VAL A 151 -7.79 -6.46 12.14
CA VAL A 151 -9.19 -6.49 11.72
C VAL A 151 -9.81 -5.10 11.89
N ILE A 152 -9.98 -4.39 10.77
CA ILE A 152 -10.43 -3.00 10.78
C ILE A 152 -11.94 -2.95 10.50
N PRO A 153 -12.78 -2.56 11.47
CA PRO A 153 -14.22 -2.41 11.24
C PRO A 153 -14.51 -1.31 10.23
N ILE A 154 -15.46 -1.59 9.34
CA ILE A 154 -15.93 -0.67 8.31
C ILE A 154 -17.46 -0.56 8.37
N ARG A 155 -17.99 0.45 7.68
CA ARG A 155 -19.45 0.65 7.52
C ARG A 155 -20.10 -0.59 6.90
N LYS A 156 -21.26 -1.00 7.42
CA LYS A 156 -21.96 -2.24 6.99
C LYS A 156 -22.48 -2.20 5.55
N ASP A 157 -22.65 -1.02 4.99
CA ASP A 157 -23.09 -0.80 3.61
C ASP A 157 -21.91 -0.62 2.63
N ALA A 158 -20.66 -0.79 3.08
CA ALA A 158 -19.52 -0.81 2.17
C ALA A 158 -19.57 -2.06 1.28
N PRO A 159 -19.43 -1.91 -0.06
CA PRO A 159 -19.31 -3.05 -0.96
C PRO A 159 -17.98 -3.77 -0.70
N LEU A 160 -18.05 -4.98 -0.14
CA LEU A 160 -16.86 -5.72 0.31
C LEU A 160 -15.92 -6.11 -0.84
N ASP A 161 -16.45 -6.28 -2.06
CA ASP A 161 -15.67 -6.53 -3.27
C ASP A 161 -14.83 -5.34 -3.74
N LEU A 162 -15.15 -4.13 -3.30
CA LEU A 162 -14.33 -2.94 -3.52
C LEU A 162 -13.52 -2.58 -2.27
N ALA A 163 -14.10 -2.76 -1.09
CA ALA A 163 -13.46 -2.43 0.17
C ALA A 163 -12.19 -3.25 0.42
N CYS A 164 -12.11 -4.48 -0.10
CA CYS A 164 -10.90 -5.29 -0.01
C CYS A 164 -9.68 -4.56 -0.59
N LEU A 165 -9.83 -3.82 -1.69
CA LEU A 165 -8.73 -3.07 -2.31
C LEU A 165 -8.15 -1.97 -1.42
N VAL A 166 -8.94 -1.52 -0.43
CA VAL A 166 -8.49 -0.53 0.55
C VAL A 166 -7.40 -1.09 1.46
N SER A 167 -7.46 -2.37 1.81
CA SER A 167 -6.49 -2.99 2.73
C SER A 167 -5.06 -3.08 2.20
N CYS A 168 -4.84 -2.94 0.88
CA CYS A 168 -3.51 -2.88 0.31
C CYS A 168 -3.39 -1.82 -0.79
N GLY A 169 -3.85 -2.09 -2.02
CA GLY A 169 -3.49 -1.31 -3.20
C GLY A 169 -3.83 0.19 -3.09
N VAL A 170 -5.02 0.51 -2.55
CA VAL A 170 -5.43 1.91 -2.37
C VAL A 170 -4.60 2.60 -1.29
N LEU A 171 -4.44 1.99 -0.11
CA LEU A 171 -3.64 2.58 0.98
C LEU A 171 -2.16 2.69 0.61
N ALA A 172 -1.61 1.71 -0.11
CA ALA A 172 -0.23 1.70 -0.57
C ALA A 172 0.05 2.79 -1.60
N GLY A 173 -0.93 3.15 -2.44
CA GLY A 173 -0.78 4.24 -3.42
C GLY A 173 -1.09 5.62 -2.84
N ALA A 174 -2.27 5.75 -2.22
CA ALA A 174 -2.77 7.03 -1.73
C ALA A 174 -2.14 7.47 -0.39
N GLY A 175 -1.83 6.52 0.49
CA GLY A 175 -1.24 6.78 1.80
C GLY A 175 0.08 7.56 1.73
N PRO A 176 1.04 7.18 0.87
CA PRO A 176 2.22 7.98 0.54
C PRO A 176 1.93 9.45 0.26
N VAL A 177 0.98 9.73 -0.63
CA VAL A 177 0.64 11.09 -1.07
C VAL A 177 0.10 11.91 0.10
N PHE A 178 -0.87 11.37 0.83
CA PHE A 178 -1.56 12.10 1.90
C PHE A 178 -0.74 12.21 3.19
N ASN A 179 -0.09 11.11 3.62
CA ASN A 179 0.42 10.99 4.98
C ASN A 179 1.93 11.19 5.08
N ARG A 180 2.69 10.70 4.09
CA ARG A 180 4.16 10.75 4.10
C ARG A 180 4.66 11.97 3.36
N ALA A 181 4.31 12.07 2.09
CA ALA A 181 4.74 13.17 1.24
C ALA A 181 4.00 14.47 1.57
N LYS A 182 2.73 14.36 1.99
CA LYS A 182 1.83 15.49 2.25
C LYS A 182 1.85 16.46 1.07
N VAL A 183 1.66 15.91 -0.12
CA VAL A 183 1.77 16.64 -1.39
C VAL A 183 0.84 17.87 -1.32
N PRO A 184 1.38 19.09 -1.44
CA PRO A 184 0.57 20.30 -1.39
C PRO A 184 -0.14 20.52 -2.74
N PRO A 185 -1.29 21.22 -2.74
CA PRO A 185 -1.93 21.66 -3.97
C PRO A 185 -0.95 22.45 -4.86
N GLY A 186 -1.06 22.28 -6.17
CA GLY A 186 -0.21 22.91 -7.18
C GLY A 186 1.15 22.23 -7.42
N ALA A 187 1.55 21.27 -6.58
CA ALA A 187 2.81 20.55 -6.76
C ALA A 187 2.84 19.70 -8.05
N SER A 188 4.05 19.42 -8.53
CA SER A 188 4.32 18.48 -9.61
C SER A 188 4.64 17.08 -9.07
N VAL A 189 4.02 16.06 -9.65
CA VAL A 189 4.12 14.66 -9.23
C VAL A 189 4.46 13.80 -10.44
N ALA A 190 5.44 12.91 -10.30
CA ALA A 190 5.68 11.80 -11.23
C ALA A 190 5.34 10.47 -10.55
N VAL A 191 4.69 9.56 -11.29
CA VAL A 191 4.35 8.21 -10.82
C VAL A 191 4.91 7.20 -11.81
N PHE A 192 5.91 6.42 -11.38
CA PHE A 192 6.54 5.36 -12.17
C PHE A 192 5.84 4.04 -11.87
N GLY A 193 5.11 3.52 -12.87
CA GLY A 193 4.25 2.35 -12.77
C GLY A 193 2.79 2.74 -12.64
N CYS A 194 1.96 2.30 -13.59
CA CYS A 194 0.52 2.57 -13.67
C CYS A 194 -0.30 1.30 -13.38
N GLY A 195 0.15 0.49 -12.43
CA GLY A 195 -0.63 -0.63 -11.86
C GLY A 195 -1.63 -0.17 -10.80
N GLY A 196 -2.25 -1.09 -10.07
CA GLY A 196 -3.26 -0.76 -9.05
C GLY A 196 -2.79 0.25 -8.00
N VAL A 197 -1.56 0.10 -7.50
CA VAL A 197 -0.95 1.07 -6.57
C VAL A 197 -0.74 2.43 -7.25
N GLY A 198 -0.15 2.44 -8.46
CA GLY A 198 0.14 3.67 -9.20
C GLY A 198 -1.10 4.47 -9.60
N LEU A 199 -2.16 3.79 -10.06
CA LEU A 199 -3.43 4.44 -10.36
C LEU A 199 -4.06 5.08 -9.10
N ASN A 200 -3.91 4.46 -7.92
CA ASN A 200 -4.33 5.06 -6.66
C ASN A 200 -3.43 6.23 -6.23
N THR A 201 -2.12 6.17 -6.49
CA THR A 201 -1.20 7.31 -6.29
C THR A 201 -1.60 8.51 -7.16
N ILE A 202 -1.93 8.27 -8.44
CA ILE A 202 -2.38 9.28 -9.40
C ILE A 202 -3.69 9.93 -8.94
N GLN A 203 -4.68 9.12 -8.55
CA GLN A 203 -5.95 9.63 -8.01
C GLN A 203 -5.72 10.48 -6.76
N ALA A 204 -4.88 10.02 -5.83
CA ALA A 204 -4.57 10.77 -4.61
C ALA A 204 -3.89 12.10 -4.92
N ALA A 205 -2.95 12.12 -5.88
CA ALA A 205 -2.29 13.35 -6.34
C ALA A 205 -3.32 14.34 -6.93
N ARG A 206 -4.30 13.85 -7.70
CA ARG A 206 -5.41 14.66 -8.21
C ARG A 206 -6.29 15.18 -7.08
N MET A 207 -6.62 14.35 -6.09
CA MET A 207 -7.47 14.73 -4.96
C MET A 207 -6.87 15.83 -4.09
N VAL A 208 -5.53 15.85 -3.89
CA VAL A 208 -4.85 16.95 -3.20
C VAL A 208 -4.68 18.20 -4.06
N GLY A 209 -5.05 18.15 -5.35
CA GLY A 209 -4.94 19.26 -6.27
C GLY A 209 -3.52 19.48 -6.81
N ALA A 210 -2.72 18.42 -7.01
CA ALA A 210 -1.44 18.53 -7.69
C ALA A 210 -1.63 19.16 -9.08
N GLY A 211 -0.74 20.10 -9.46
CA GLY A 211 -0.87 20.87 -10.71
C GLY A 211 -0.40 20.11 -11.94
N LYS A 212 0.62 19.26 -11.79
CA LYS A 212 1.10 18.34 -12.82
C LYS A 212 1.19 16.95 -12.24
N ILE A 213 0.57 15.99 -12.89
CA ILE A 213 0.61 14.56 -12.55
C ILE A 213 1.09 13.83 -13.81
N ILE A 214 2.31 13.32 -13.76
CA ILE A 214 3.01 12.69 -14.89
C ILE A 214 3.06 11.19 -14.62
N ALA A 215 2.32 10.42 -15.41
CA ALA A 215 2.29 8.97 -15.32
C ALA A 215 3.33 8.36 -16.27
N VAL A 216 4.12 7.43 -15.76
CA VAL A 216 5.18 6.74 -16.52
C VAL A 216 4.92 5.24 -16.50
N ASP A 217 4.80 4.63 -17.67
CA ASP A 217 4.67 3.17 -17.83
C ASP A 217 5.17 2.76 -19.22
N VAL A 218 5.42 1.46 -19.41
CA VAL A 218 5.80 0.89 -20.72
C VAL A 218 4.60 0.34 -21.48
N ASN A 219 3.45 0.16 -20.82
CA ASN A 219 2.23 -0.35 -21.43
C ASN A 219 1.29 0.80 -21.80
N PRO A 220 1.01 1.04 -23.10
CA PRO A 220 0.12 2.12 -23.54
C PRO A 220 -1.28 2.08 -22.95
N GLN A 221 -1.85 0.89 -22.71
CA GLN A 221 -3.18 0.75 -22.12
C GLN A 221 -3.21 1.28 -20.68
N LYS A 222 -2.15 1.05 -19.90
CA LYS A 222 -2.05 1.57 -18.53
C LYS A 222 -1.90 3.08 -18.51
N LEU A 223 -1.26 3.67 -19.54
CA LEU A 223 -1.18 5.12 -19.69
C LEU A 223 -2.55 5.73 -20.00
N THR A 224 -3.36 5.10 -20.85
CA THR A 224 -4.75 5.53 -21.07
C THR A 224 -5.56 5.51 -19.77
N TRP A 225 -5.44 4.43 -18.97
CA TRP A 225 -6.07 4.40 -17.65
C TRP A 225 -5.52 5.46 -16.71
N ALA A 226 -4.23 5.75 -16.75
CA ALA A 226 -3.64 6.79 -15.92
C ALA A 226 -4.28 8.16 -16.20
N GLU A 227 -4.54 8.51 -17.46
CA GLU A 227 -5.25 9.74 -17.84
C GLU A 227 -6.67 9.77 -17.28
N GLU A 228 -7.44 8.69 -17.46
CA GLU A 228 -8.79 8.55 -16.90
C GLU A 228 -8.81 8.76 -15.38
N PHE A 229 -7.78 8.25 -14.70
CA PHE A 229 -7.64 8.30 -13.24
C PHE A 229 -7.07 9.62 -12.72
N GLY A 230 -6.64 10.53 -13.60
CA GLY A 230 -6.25 11.89 -13.24
C GLY A 230 -4.85 12.32 -13.60
N ALA A 231 -4.09 11.50 -14.34
CA ALA A 231 -2.83 11.96 -14.89
C ALA A 231 -3.08 13.10 -15.89
N THR A 232 -2.27 14.15 -15.77
CA THR A 232 -2.31 15.30 -16.69
C THR A 232 -1.38 15.12 -17.89
N HIS A 233 -0.39 14.24 -17.74
CA HIS A 233 0.61 13.91 -18.74
C HIS A 233 0.94 12.43 -18.62
N VAL A 234 1.28 11.81 -19.74
CA VAL A 234 1.75 10.42 -19.81
C VAL A 234 3.10 10.36 -20.51
N VAL A 235 3.92 9.38 -20.12
CA VAL A 235 5.23 9.10 -20.67
C VAL A 235 5.34 7.60 -20.95
N ASP A 236 5.49 7.27 -22.23
CA ASP A 236 5.69 5.90 -22.67
C ASP A 236 7.19 5.55 -22.61
N ALA A 237 7.59 4.95 -21.50
CA ALA A 237 8.98 4.59 -21.24
C ALA A 237 9.52 3.48 -22.15
N SER A 238 8.68 2.89 -23.01
CA SER A 238 9.12 1.98 -24.08
C SER A 238 9.60 2.72 -25.33
N LYS A 239 9.24 4.01 -25.48
CA LYS A 239 9.50 4.81 -26.69
C LYS A 239 10.48 5.95 -26.46
N GLU A 240 10.56 6.47 -25.25
CA GLU A 240 11.40 7.62 -24.92
C GLU A 240 12.07 7.46 -23.55
N ASP A 241 13.09 8.29 -23.29
CA ASP A 241 13.72 8.35 -21.97
C ASP A 241 12.76 9.02 -20.97
N PRO A 242 12.26 8.28 -19.97
CA PRO A 242 11.30 8.84 -19.03
C PRO A 242 11.88 9.96 -18.16
N VAL A 243 13.19 9.93 -17.85
CA VAL A 243 13.80 10.95 -16.99
C VAL A 243 13.84 12.30 -17.73
N ALA A 244 14.37 12.31 -18.95
CA ALA A 244 14.39 13.50 -19.78
C ALA A 244 12.98 14.06 -20.01
N ARG A 245 11.99 13.18 -20.24
CA ARG A 245 10.61 13.61 -20.48
C ARG A 245 9.96 14.19 -19.23
N VAL A 246 10.12 13.53 -18.08
CA VAL A 246 9.60 14.04 -16.79
C VAL A 246 10.23 15.38 -16.44
N GLN A 247 11.54 15.57 -16.65
CA GLN A 247 12.21 16.85 -16.43
C GLN A 247 11.69 17.95 -17.38
N ALA A 248 11.48 17.63 -18.66
CA ALA A 248 10.93 18.58 -19.63
C ALA A 248 9.53 19.08 -19.24
N ILE A 249 8.70 18.21 -18.65
CA ILE A 249 7.35 18.55 -18.20
C ILE A 249 7.37 19.23 -16.82
N GLY A 250 8.14 18.69 -15.87
CA GLY A 250 8.22 19.14 -14.48
C GLY A 250 8.81 20.53 -14.34
N GLY A 251 9.84 20.85 -15.12
CA GLY A 251 10.59 22.10 -15.06
C GLY A 251 12.05 21.86 -14.66
N ILE A 252 12.76 22.93 -14.31
CA ILE A 252 14.21 22.88 -14.04
C ILE A 252 14.50 21.89 -12.89
N GLY A 253 15.14 20.79 -13.24
CA GLY A 253 15.58 19.75 -12.31
C GLY A 253 14.59 18.61 -12.08
N GLY A 254 13.36 18.66 -12.59
CA GLY A 254 12.37 17.59 -12.41
C GLY A 254 11.13 17.99 -11.60
N VAL A 255 10.45 16.99 -11.03
CA VAL A 255 9.21 17.15 -10.24
C VAL A 255 9.47 17.36 -8.75
N ASP A 256 8.49 17.90 -8.04
CA ASP A 256 8.52 18.08 -6.58
C ASP A 256 8.44 16.73 -5.86
N PHE A 257 7.64 15.80 -6.39
CA PHE A 257 7.44 14.48 -5.81
C PHE A 257 7.49 13.38 -6.87
N ALA A 258 8.30 12.35 -6.65
CA ALA A 258 8.30 11.14 -7.48
C ALA A 258 7.89 9.92 -6.66
N PHE A 259 6.95 9.12 -7.16
CA PHE A 259 6.53 7.86 -6.56
C PHE A 259 6.90 6.74 -7.50
N GLU A 260 7.82 5.88 -7.09
CA GLU A 260 8.18 4.67 -7.81
C GLU A 260 7.33 3.53 -7.27
N VAL A 261 6.58 2.82 -8.11
CA VAL A 261 5.66 1.75 -7.68
C VAL A 261 5.70 0.56 -8.65
N VAL A 262 6.86 0.32 -9.27
CA VAL A 262 7.16 -0.88 -10.07
C VAL A 262 8.00 -1.86 -9.25
N GLY A 263 8.96 -1.37 -8.46
CA GLY A 263 9.84 -2.17 -7.63
C GLY A 263 11.11 -2.67 -8.33
N THR A 264 11.60 -1.97 -9.36
CA THR A 264 12.85 -2.32 -10.05
C THR A 264 13.95 -1.31 -9.75
N GLN A 265 15.22 -1.75 -9.72
CA GLN A 265 16.35 -0.83 -9.53
C GLN A 265 16.36 0.31 -10.57
N LYS A 266 16.09 -0.02 -11.84
CA LYS A 266 16.05 0.96 -12.93
C LYS A 266 15.01 2.06 -12.66
N THR A 267 13.78 1.70 -12.30
CA THR A 267 12.71 2.69 -12.06
C THR A 267 12.97 3.53 -10.81
N ILE A 268 13.68 2.98 -9.82
CA ILE A 268 14.12 3.72 -8.62
C ILE A 268 15.13 4.79 -8.96
N GLU A 269 16.16 4.45 -9.73
CA GLU A 269 17.16 5.40 -10.21
C GLU A 269 16.51 6.49 -11.08
N GLN A 270 15.55 6.11 -11.93
CA GLN A 270 14.78 7.05 -12.75
C GLN A 270 13.91 8.00 -11.92
N ALA A 271 13.23 7.51 -10.88
CA ALA A 271 12.42 8.35 -9.99
C ALA A 271 13.29 9.37 -9.23
N LEU A 272 14.45 8.92 -8.72
CA LEU A 272 15.45 9.81 -8.10
C LEU A 272 15.92 10.88 -9.08
N ALA A 273 16.36 10.49 -10.29
CA ALA A 273 16.87 11.41 -11.31
C ALA A 273 15.81 12.37 -11.87
N SER A 274 14.53 12.04 -11.70
CA SER A 274 13.40 12.87 -12.13
C SER A 274 12.94 13.87 -11.08
N THR A 275 13.59 13.91 -9.92
CA THR A 275 13.22 14.78 -8.80
C THR A 275 14.20 15.93 -8.66
N HIS A 276 13.70 17.16 -8.54
CA HIS A 276 14.56 18.34 -8.43
C HIS A 276 15.21 18.48 -7.06
N ARG A 277 16.17 19.41 -6.95
CA ARG A 277 16.88 19.70 -5.70
C ARG A 277 15.91 20.13 -4.60
N GLY A 278 15.81 19.32 -3.54
CA GLY A 278 14.92 19.55 -2.41
C GLY A 278 13.52 18.95 -2.56
N GLY A 279 13.24 18.35 -3.73
CA GLY A 279 12.10 17.46 -3.95
C GLY A 279 12.24 16.15 -3.18
N MET A 280 11.20 15.33 -3.24
CA MET A 280 11.12 14.06 -2.52
C MET A 280 10.74 12.94 -3.46
N TRP A 281 11.44 11.82 -3.39
CA TRP A 281 11.02 10.60 -4.05
C TRP A 281 10.69 9.54 -3.01
N GLN A 282 9.83 8.59 -3.37
CA GLN A 282 9.42 7.50 -2.50
C GLN A 282 9.34 6.19 -3.27
N VAL A 283 9.76 5.13 -2.59
CA VAL A 283 9.65 3.72 -3.01
C VAL A 283 8.83 2.94 -1.98
N PRO A 284 8.00 1.96 -2.40
CA PRO A 284 7.45 0.95 -1.53
C PRO A 284 8.57 0.21 -0.81
N ALA A 285 8.33 -0.17 0.44
CA ALA A 285 9.31 -0.89 1.26
C ALA A 285 9.60 -2.33 0.75
N GLN A 286 8.90 -2.80 -0.28
CA GLN A 286 9.04 -4.13 -0.88
C GLN A 286 9.53 -3.96 -2.32
N GLY A 287 10.83 -3.97 -2.51
CA GLY A 287 11.45 -4.19 -3.82
C GLY A 287 12.55 -5.22 -3.64
N ALA A 288 12.57 -6.24 -4.51
CA ALA A 288 13.43 -7.40 -4.40
C ALA A 288 14.92 -6.99 -4.44
N GLY A 289 15.66 -7.20 -3.35
CA GLY A 289 17.12 -7.21 -3.35
C GLY A 289 17.84 -5.93 -3.80
N ILE A 290 17.23 -4.75 -3.64
CA ILE A 290 17.78 -3.50 -4.19
C ILE A 290 18.88 -2.93 -3.28
N ALA A 291 20.10 -2.83 -3.79
CA ALA A 291 21.15 -2.01 -3.20
C ALA A 291 20.73 -0.53 -3.20
N SER A 292 20.86 0.16 -2.06
CA SER A 292 20.56 1.59 -2.00
C SER A 292 21.44 2.37 -2.99
N PRO A 293 20.87 3.22 -3.87
CA PRO A 293 21.69 4.02 -4.77
C PRO A 293 22.61 4.96 -3.96
N PRO A 294 23.82 5.25 -4.45
CA PRO A 294 24.72 6.19 -3.78
C PRO A 294 24.01 7.54 -3.63
N ALA A 295 24.09 8.13 -2.44
CA ALA A 295 23.42 9.38 -2.10
C ALA A 295 23.82 10.51 -3.06
N GLN A 296 22.99 10.78 -4.06
CA GLN A 296 23.17 11.92 -4.96
C GLN A 296 22.64 13.17 -4.29
N GLY A 297 23.42 13.76 -3.37
CA GLY A 297 23.25 15.15 -2.90
C GLY A 297 21.89 15.57 -2.32
N ALA A 298 20.93 14.65 -2.18
CA ALA A 298 19.69 14.86 -1.46
C ALA A 298 20.01 14.64 0.00
N GLU A 299 20.17 15.73 0.76
CA GLU A 299 20.15 15.64 2.21
C GLU A 299 18.89 14.86 2.62
N PRO A 300 19.02 13.75 3.37
CA PRO A 300 17.87 13.19 4.05
C PRO A 300 17.27 14.34 4.85
N ARG A 301 15.97 14.61 4.70
CA ARG A 301 15.26 15.46 5.68
C ARG A 301 15.16 14.72 7.01
N LEU A 302 16.29 14.45 7.65
CA LEU A 302 16.39 14.58 9.09
C LEU A 302 16.04 16.05 9.35
N ARG A 303 15.06 16.29 10.22
CA ARG A 303 14.92 17.61 10.84
C ARG A 303 15.79 17.62 12.08
N PRO A 304 17.08 18.00 12.03
CA PRO A 304 17.72 18.52 13.21
C PRO A 304 17.07 19.88 13.52
N HIS A 305 16.69 20.05 14.78
CA HIS A 305 16.07 21.26 15.32
C HIS A 305 17.07 22.43 15.40
N GLU A 306 17.82 22.74 14.32
CA GLU A 306 18.89 23.75 14.38
C GLU A 306 18.95 24.75 13.21
N ALA A 307 18.22 24.54 12.10
CA ALA A 307 18.15 25.53 11.01
C ALA A 307 17.21 26.74 11.30
N GLY A 308 16.53 26.76 12.45
CA GLY A 308 15.58 27.81 12.84
C GLY A 308 16.21 29.11 13.38
N ARG A 309 17.53 29.17 13.61
CA ARG A 309 18.17 30.37 14.19
C ARG A 309 18.76 31.35 13.17
N GLY A 310 19.03 30.91 11.92
CA GLY A 310 19.66 31.76 10.89
C GLY A 310 18.70 32.65 10.09
N GLN A 311 17.47 32.19 9.85
CA GLN A 311 16.45 32.94 9.09
C GLN A 311 15.75 33.99 9.97
N ALA A 312 15.44 33.61 11.22
CA ALA A 312 14.79 34.50 12.19
C ALA A 312 15.68 35.72 12.58
N LEU A 313 17.00 35.63 12.44
CA LEU A 313 17.91 36.73 12.71
C LEU A 313 17.97 37.75 11.54
N ARG A 314 17.80 37.30 10.30
CA ARG A 314 17.73 38.18 9.12
C ARG A 314 16.40 38.91 8.99
N ASP A 315 15.30 38.25 9.37
CA ASP A 315 13.97 38.87 9.36
C ASP A 315 13.78 39.85 10.52
N ARG A 316 14.45 39.63 11.66
CA ARG A 316 14.48 40.61 12.77
C ARG A 316 15.28 41.88 12.46
N LEU A 317 16.28 41.81 11.58
CA LEU A 317 17.04 42.99 11.14
C LEU A 317 16.30 43.81 10.07
N ARG A 318 15.35 43.22 9.33
CA ARG A 318 14.49 43.95 8.37
C ARG A 318 13.24 44.57 9.00
N VAL A 319 12.75 44.03 10.11
CA VAL A 319 11.61 44.60 10.86
C VAL A 319 12.04 45.71 11.85
N ALA A 320 13.33 45.82 12.17
CA ALA A 320 13.86 46.89 13.03
C ALA A 320 14.09 48.24 12.31
N SER A 321 13.99 48.33 10.98
CA SER A 321 14.21 49.57 10.22
C SER A 321 12.93 50.27 9.74
N ARG A 322 11.75 49.79 10.13
CA ARG A 322 10.47 50.48 9.87
C ARG A 322 9.65 50.58 11.14
N ARG A 323 10.06 51.51 12.03
CA ARG A 323 9.18 52.08 13.04
C ARG A 323 8.84 53.51 12.63
N GLY A 324 7.59 53.72 12.25
CA GLY A 324 6.98 55.02 12.04
C GLY A 324 5.55 54.84 11.58
N GLY A 325 4.60 55.01 12.50
CA GLY A 325 3.20 55.31 12.17
C GLY A 325 2.21 54.15 12.33
N GLU A 326 1.33 54.33 13.32
CA GLU A 326 -0.10 54.00 13.31
C GLU A 326 -0.55 52.54 13.50
N SER A 327 -0.99 52.31 14.73
CA SER A 327 -2.06 51.40 15.12
C SER A 327 -3.39 51.82 14.49
N ASP A 328 -4.07 50.90 13.79
CA ASP A 328 -5.46 50.54 14.07
C ASP A 328 -5.99 49.44 13.13
N ASP A 329 -6.84 48.60 13.71
CA ASP A 329 -7.87 47.78 13.06
C ASP A 329 -7.49 46.49 12.28
N LEU A 330 -7.28 45.40 13.02
CA LEU A 330 -7.39 44.02 12.51
C LEU A 330 -8.29 43.16 13.42
N ARG A 331 -9.54 43.59 13.60
CA ARG A 331 -10.65 42.74 14.08
C ARG A 331 -11.79 42.69 13.06
N ALA A 332 -11.54 42.18 11.86
CA ALA A 332 -12.59 41.60 11.01
C ALA A 332 -11.95 40.92 9.81
N ARG A 333 -12.11 39.59 9.69
CA ARG A 333 -12.24 38.79 8.45
C ARG A 333 -12.13 37.30 8.80
N ARG A 334 -13.27 36.69 9.17
CA ARG A 334 -13.48 35.24 9.00
C ARG A 334 -13.91 35.02 7.54
N PRO A 335 -13.37 34.05 6.80
CA PRO A 335 -13.92 33.69 5.51
C PRO A 335 -15.23 32.90 5.70
N PRO A 336 -16.25 33.10 4.84
CA PRO A 336 -17.53 32.43 4.95
C PRO A 336 -17.43 30.95 4.57
N ALA A 337 -18.21 30.12 5.25
CA ALA A 337 -18.36 28.70 4.98
C ALA A 337 -19.03 28.47 3.61
N CYS A 338 -18.32 27.85 2.67
CA CYS A 338 -18.93 27.31 1.46
C CYS A 338 -19.55 25.94 1.77
N ARG A 339 -20.88 25.87 1.71
CA ARG A 339 -21.64 24.61 1.59
C ARG A 339 -21.62 24.17 0.13
N LEU A 340 -21.31 22.91 -0.13
CA LEU A 340 -21.56 22.28 -1.43
C LEU A 340 -23.03 21.86 -1.49
N ALA A 341 -23.76 22.43 -2.46
CA ALA A 341 -25.11 22.04 -2.83
C ALA A 341 -25.05 21.28 -4.17
N GLY A 342 -25.79 20.15 -4.24
CA GLY A 342 -26.31 19.58 -5.48
C GLY A 342 -25.32 19.01 -6.49
N LEU A 343 -25.03 17.70 -6.38
CA LEU A 343 -24.70 16.87 -7.53
C LEU A 343 -25.52 15.59 -7.43
N GLU A 344 -26.40 15.41 -8.42
CA GLU A 344 -27.33 14.30 -8.55
C GLU A 344 -26.62 12.95 -8.73
N GLN A 345 -27.34 11.91 -8.34
CA GLN A 345 -26.86 10.59 -7.94
C GLN A 345 -26.84 9.56 -9.09
N SER A 346 -26.70 9.96 -10.36
CA SER A 346 -26.98 9.05 -11.49
C SER A 346 -26.01 9.18 -12.67
N THR A 347 -24.74 8.79 -12.50
CA THR A 347 -23.88 8.38 -13.65
C THR A 347 -22.64 7.54 -13.27
N ILE A 348 -22.68 6.73 -12.21
CA ILE A 348 -21.62 5.76 -11.91
C ILE A 348 -22.16 4.34 -12.16
N ALA A 349 -22.48 4.05 -13.42
CA ALA A 349 -22.91 2.73 -13.85
C ALA A 349 -22.53 2.52 -15.32
N ALA A 350 -21.23 2.34 -15.58
CA ALA A 350 -20.67 1.59 -16.72
C ALA A 350 -19.17 1.88 -16.84
N GLY A 351 -18.35 1.02 -16.25
CA GLY A 351 -16.90 0.97 -16.47
C GLY A 351 -16.44 -0.45 -16.19
N HIS A 352 -16.08 -1.17 -17.25
CA HIS A 352 -16.02 -2.62 -17.26
C HIS A 352 -14.90 -3.21 -16.39
N ARG A 353 -15.36 -4.01 -15.42
CA ARG A 353 -14.71 -5.09 -14.67
C ARG A 353 -13.60 -5.83 -15.42
N ALA A 354 -12.40 -5.76 -14.87
CA ALA A 354 -11.51 -6.93 -14.75
C ALA A 354 -11.39 -7.28 -13.27
N LEU A 355 -12.44 -7.91 -12.72
CA LEU A 355 -12.41 -8.56 -11.42
C LEU A 355 -12.26 -10.06 -11.70
N LEU A 356 -11.14 -10.67 -11.30
CA LEU A 356 -11.10 -12.12 -11.14
C LEU A 356 -11.94 -12.44 -9.90
N LYS A 357 -13.25 -12.60 -10.11
CA LYS A 357 -14.17 -13.00 -9.06
C LYS A 357 -13.93 -14.49 -8.81
N ILE A 358 -13.22 -14.83 -7.74
CA ILE A 358 -13.21 -16.22 -7.26
C ILE A 358 -14.59 -16.44 -6.63
N SER A 359 -15.56 -16.89 -7.44
CA SER A 359 -16.81 -17.42 -6.90
C SER A 359 -16.61 -18.91 -6.65
N PHE A 360 -16.76 -19.33 -5.40
CA PHE A 360 -16.85 -20.74 -5.04
C PHE A 360 -18.23 -21.27 -5.45
N ASP A 361 -18.46 -21.38 -6.75
CA ASP A 361 -19.49 -22.24 -7.30
C ASP A 361 -18.77 -23.45 -7.89
N SER A 362 -19.18 -24.64 -7.45
CA SER A 362 -18.53 -25.91 -7.77
C SER A 362 -18.33 -26.05 -9.28
N THR A 363 -17.09 -26.32 -9.70
CA THR A 363 -16.59 -26.56 -11.08
C THR A 363 -16.16 -25.34 -11.91
N VAL A 364 -15.00 -24.75 -11.59
CA VAL A 364 -14.14 -24.10 -12.60
C VAL A 364 -12.67 -24.43 -12.32
N SER A 365 -12.07 -25.26 -13.16
CA SER A 365 -10.61 -25.40 -13.23
C SER A 365 -10.04 -24.17 -13.94
N ALA A 366 -9.31 -23.31 -13.22
CA ALA A 366 -8.53 -22.24 -13.83
C ALA A 366 -7.08 -22.70 -13.98
N SER A 367 -6.62 -22.94 -15.21
CA SER A 367 -5.20 -23.12 -15.52
C SER A 367 -4.63 -21.80 -16.02
N ILE A 368 -3.65 -21.25 -15.29
CA ILE A 368 -2.83 -20.13 -15.74
C ILE A 368 -1.51 -20.72 -16.26
N SER A 369 -1.22 -20.55 -17.54
CA SER A 369 0.05 -20.92 -18.15
C SER A 369 0.93 -19.68 -18.37
N PHE A 370 2.22 -19.81 -18.07
CA PHE A 370 3.23 -18.76 -18.24
C PHE A 370 4.22 -19.15 -19.35
N PRO A 371 4.74 -18.20 -20.13
CA PRO A 371 5.87 -18.43 -21.02
C PRO A 371 7.16 -18.64 -20.21
N GLU A 372 7.99 -19.60 -20.62
CA GLU A 372 9.31 -19.87 -20.02
C GLU A 372 10.20 -18.63 -20.09
N THR A 373 10.53 -18.02 -18.94
CA THR A 373 11.61 -17.03 -18.85
C THR A 373 12.70 -17.53 -17.92
N ALA A 374 13.93 -17.45 -18.42
CA ALA A 374 15.15 -18.02 -17.87
C ALA A 374 15.38 -17.70 -16.38
N ALA A 375 15.65 -18.73 -15.59
CA ALA A 375 15.98 -18.63 -14.18
C ALA A 375 17.33 -17.92 -13.96
N LEU A 376 17.31 -16.79 -13.25
CA LEU A 376 18.50 -16.22 -12.62
C LEU A 376 18.77 -16.97 -11.32
N LYS A 377 19.90 -17.69 -11.25
CA LYS A 377 20.39 -18.32 -10.02
C LYS A 377 20.99 -17.25 -9.12
N CYS A 378 20.36 -16.95 -7.99
CA CYS A 378 21.00 -16.21 -6.90
C CYS A 378 21.43 -17.19 -5.81
N GLU A 379 22.67 -17.07 -5.35
CA GLU A 379 23.19 -17.84 -4.20
C GLU A 379 22.55 -17.38 -2.88
N PRO A 380 22.36 -18.28 -1.91
CA PRO A 380 21.75 -17.93 -0.62
C PRO A 380 22.68 -17.02 0.20
N PRO A 381 22.15 -16.01 0.92
CA PRO A 381 22.94 -15.15 1.78
C PRO A 381 23.47 -15.93 3.01
N PRO A 382 24.63 -15.52 3.57
CA PRO A 382 25.23 -16.19 4.72
C PRO A 382 24.36 -16.07 5.98
N ALA A 383 24.32 -17.16 6.76
CA ALA A 383 23.59 -17.24 8.01
C ALA A 383 24.15 -16.27 9.06
N TRP A 384 23.27 -15.51 9.71
CA TRP A 384 23.62 -14.66 10.84
C TRP A 384 23.61 -15.48 12.14
N PRO A 385 24.65 -15.41 12.98
CA PRO A 385 24.65 -16.08 14.27
C PRO A 385 23.65 -15.42 15.22
N VAL A 386 22.91 -16.26 15.93
CA VAL A 386 22.01 -15.88 17.02
C VAL A 386 22.84 -15.95 18.31
N GLU A 387 23.06 -14.81 18.96
CA GLU A 387 23.33 -14.72 20.41
C GLU A 387 22.30 -13.81 21.06
#